data_AF-A0A5K0Z974-F1
#
_entry.id   AF-A0A5K0Z974-F1
#
_cell.length_a   1.000
_cell.length_b   1.000
_cell.length_c   1.000
_cell.angle_alpha   90.00
_cell.angle_beta   90.00
_cell.angle_gamma   90.00
#
_symmetry.space_group_name_H-M   'P 1'
#
loop_
_entity.id
_entity.type
_entity.pdbx_description
1 polymer ?
#
loop_
_entity_poly.entity_id
_entity_poly.type
_entity_poly.pdbx_seq_one_letter_code
_entity_poly.pdbx_strand_id
1 'polypeptide(L)'
;QMKNGTPEATADPRLEGDVDADELMRCLRVAFWCLQENASTRPTMGKVVKMLEGVVPIDTPDVPRSFLYLMMANGEFSTNSHGLIHTTHATTTTSMSPVEGR
;
A
#
# COMPACT_ATOMS: atom_id res chain seq x y z
N GLN A 1 2.22 -3.79 0.99
CA GLN A 1 1.54 -4.66 0.02
C GLN A 1 0.24 -3.96 -0.36
N MET A 2 0.21 -3.27 -1.50
CA MET A 2 -1.07 -2.91 -2.14
C MET A 2 -1.73 -4.25 -2.51
N LYS A 3 -2.66 -4.73 -1.69
CA LYS A 3 -3.57 -5.83 -2.07
C LYS A 3 -4.25 -5.40 -3.37
N ASN A 4 -4.65 -6.37 -4.19
CA ASN A 4 -5.24 -6.26 -5.53
C ASN A 4 -6.53 -5.40 -5.62
N GLY A 5 -6.50 -4.17 -5.12
CA GLY A 5 -7.44 -3.11 -5.41
C GLY A 5 -6.85 -2.31 -6.56
N THR A 6 -7.73 -1.97 -7.50
CA THR A 6 -7.50 -0.93 -8.49
C THR A 6 -6.94 0.31 -7.76
N PRO A 7 -5.76 0.85 -8.12
CA PRO A 7 -5.22 2.07 -7.49
C PRO A 7 -6.25 3.20 -7.46
N GLU A 8 -7.16 3.22 -8.44
CA GLU A 8 -8.32 4.09 -8.58
C GLU A 8 -9.24 4.07 -7.35
N ALA A 9 -9.31 2.96 -6.60
CA ALA A 9 -10.06 2.89 -5.34
C ALA A 9 -9.48 3.78 -4.22
N THR A 10 -8.23 4.22 -4.38
CA THR A 10 -7.57 5.16 -3.45
C THR A 10 -7.76 6.61 -3.89
N ALA A 11 -8.28 6.85 -5.09
CA ALA A 11 -8.55 8.20 -5.55
C ALA A 11 -9.66 8.86 -4.72
N ASP A 12 -9.57 10.19 -4.57
CA ASP A 12 -10.62 10.96 -3.91
C ASP A 12 -11.92 10.83 -4.72
N PRO A 13 -13.05 10.43 -4.11
CA PRO A 13 -14.34 10.31 -4.80
C PRO A 13 -14.78 11.59 -5.52
N ARG A 14 -14.31 12.77 -5.08
CA ARG A 14 -14.60 14.07 -5.69
C ARG A 14 -13.94 14.28 -7.05
N LEU A 15 -13.00 13.42 -7.44
CA LEU A 15 -12.41 13.41 -8.77
C LEU A 15 -13.29 12.67 -9.78
N GLU A 16 -14.36 11.99 -9.33
CA GLU A 16 -15.36 11.35 -10.19
C GLU A 16 -14.78 10.34 -11.21
N GLY A 17 -13.61 9.76 -10.90
CA GLY A 17 -12.91 8.84 -11.78
C GLY A 17 -12.07 9.49 -12.88
N ASP A 18 -12.00 10.83 -12.91
CA ASP A 18 -11.08 11.59 -13.78
C ASP A 18 -9.67 11.57 -13.19
N VAL A 19 -9.03 10.40 -13.25
CA VAL A 19 -7.71 10.18 -12.67
C VAL A 19 -6.88 9.31 -13.60
N ASP A 20 -5.67 9.77 -13.92
CA ASP A 20 -4.68 8.96 -14.60
C ASP A 20 -4.04 7.96 -13.62
N ALA A 21 -4.07 6.67 -13.98
CA ALA A 21 -3.58 5.61 -13.10
C ALA A 21 -2.07 5.69 -12.84
N ASP A 22 -1.28 6.17 -13.82
CA ASP A 22 0.16 6.32 -13.68
C ASP A 22 0.51 7.52 -12.79
N GLU A 23 -0.21 8.63 -12.93
CA GLU A 23 -0.09 9.78 -12.03
C GLU A 23 -0.49 9.42 -10.60
N LEU A 24 -1.58 8.68 -10.43
CA LEU A 24 -2.03 8.21 -9.11
C LEU A 24 -1.00 7.29 -8.47
N MET A 25 -0.46 6.33 -9.23
CA MET A 25 0.59 5.44 -8.76
C MET A 25 1.86 6.20 -8.38
N ARG A 26 2.25 7.20 -9.17
CA ARG A 26 3.40 8.06 -8.89
C ARG A 26 3.19 8.85 -7.60
N CYS A 27 2.00 9.45 -7.42
CA CYS A 27 1.62 10.16 -6.19
C CYS A 27 1.71 9.25 -4.97
N LEU A 28 1.19 8.03 -5.06
CA LEU A 28 1.26 7.04 -3.97
C LEU A 28 2.70 6.70 -3.60
N ARG A 29 3.58 6.45 -4.59
CA ARG A 29 5.00 6.16 -4.32
C ARG A 29 5.71 7.34 -3.65
N VAL A 30 5.46 8.57 -4.12
CA VAL A 30 6.01 9.78 -3.48
C VAL A 30 5.51 9.89 -2.04
N ALA A 31 4.22 9.68 -1.80
CA ALA A 31 3.64 9.73 -0.46
C ALA A 31 4.33 8.72 0.49
N PHE A 32 4.53 7.48 0.05
CA PHE A 32 5.22 6.47 0.85
C PHE A 32 6.69 6.81 1.15
N TRP A 33 7.40 7.49 0.23
CA TRP A 33 8.74 8.01 0.50
C TRP A 33 8.73 9.15 1.54
N CYS A 34 7.73 10.03 1.49
CA CYS A 34 7.58 11.14 2.44
C CYS A 34 7.17 10.66 3.84
N LEU A 35 6.46 9.54 3.94
CA LEU A 35 5.97 8.96 5.19
C LEU A 35 7.00 8.08 5.92
N GLN A 36 8.21 7.92 5.38
CA GLN A 36 9.24 7.09 6.01
C GLN A 36 9.58 7.58 7.43
N GLU A 37 9.72 6.64 8.36
CA GLU A 37 10.02 6.92 9.77
C GLU A 37 11.35 7.66 9.93
N ASN A 38 12.37 7.25 9.16
CA ASN A 38 13.66 7.90 9.15
C ASN A 38 13.63 9.16 8.25
N ALA A 39 13.86 10.34 8.84
CA ALA A 39 13.87 11.58 8.09
C ALA A 39 14.96 11.63 7.00
N SER A 40 16.08 10.93 7.19
CA SER A 40 17.19 10.92 6.23
C SER A 40 16.90 10.12 4.95
N THR A 41 15.90 9.25 4.95
CA THR A 41 15.47 8.53 3.73
C THR A 41 14.39 9.29 2.96
N ARG A 42 13.84 10.37 3.53
CA ARG A 42 12.83 11.19 2.85
C ARG A 42 13.49 12.00 1.73
N PRO A 43 12.90 12.06 0.53
CA PRO A 43 13.40 12.88 -0.56
C PRO A 43 13.32 14.37 -0.19
N THR A 44 14.25 15.17 -0.74
CA THR A 44 14.17 16.63 -0.63
C THR A 44 12.96 17.16 -1.41
N MET A 45 12.40 18.31 -1.01
CA MET A 45 11.25 18.89 -1.72
C MET A 45 11.50 19.11 -3.21
N GLY A 46 12.71 19.52 -3.61
CA GLY A 46 13.06 19.66 -5.03
C GLY A 46 13.07 18.32 -5.78
N LYS A 47 13.43 17.22 -5.10
CA LYS A 47 13.34 15.88 -5.66
C LYS A 47 11.88 15.41 -5.74
N VAL A 48 11.07 15.68 -4.71
CA VAL A 48 9.62 15.38 -4.69
C VAL A 48 8.91 15.99 -5.89
N VAL A 49 9.16 17.27 -6.21
CA VAL A 49 8.55 17.93 -7.38
C VAL A 49 8.94 17.22 -8.68
N LYS A 50 10.24 16.96 -8.89
CA LYS A 50 10.71 16.23 -10.08
C LYS A 50 10.16 14.81 -10.19
N MET A 51 9.93 14.15 -9.05
CA MET A 51 9.30 12.84 -8.99
C MET A 51 7.84 12.94 -9.41
N LEU A 52 7.08 13.93 -8.93
CA LEU A 52 5.67 14.16 -9.30
C LEU A 52 5.50 14.57 -10.77
N GLU A 53 6.39 15.40 -11.30
CA GLU A 53 6.44 15.78 -12.72
C GLU A 53 6.81 14.61 -13.65
N GLY A 54 7.21 13.45 -13.10
CA GLY A 54 7.62 12.28 -13.89
C GLY A 54 9.00 12.40 -14.54
N VAL A 55 9.78 13.43 -14.19
CA VAL A 55 11.13 13.69 -14.72
C VAL A 55 12.16 12.69 -14.18
N VAL A 56 11.88 12.11 -13.02
CA VAL A 56 12.75 11.12 -12.37
C VAL A 56 11.95 9.85 -12.07
N PRO A 57 12.49 8.66 -12.38
CA PRO A 57 11.89 7.41 -11.93
C PRO A 57 11.82 7.31 -10.41
N ILE A 58 10.79 6.62 -9.93
CA ILE A 58 10.53 6.41 -8.50
C ILE A 58 10.60 4.92 -8.19
N ASP A 59 11.63 4.54 -7.46
CA ASP A 59 11.75 3.21 -6.88
C ASP A 59 10.67 3.00 -5.82
N THR A 60 10.27 1.74 -5.64
CA THR A 60 9.33 1.36 -4.59
C THR A 60 9.95 1.63 -3.22
N PRO A 61 9.35 2.50 -2.37
CA PRO A 61 9.85 2.73 -1.02
C PRO A 61 9.71 1.46 -0.19
N ASP A 62 10.62 1.30 0.78
CA ASP A 62 10.53 0.23 1.76
C ASP A 62 9.21 0.32 2.53
N VAL A 63 8.64 -0.85 2.80
CA VAL A 63 7.38 -0.95 3.55
C VAL A 63 7.63 -0.40 4.96
N PRO A 64 6.87 0.62 5.42
CA PRO A 64 7.07 1.17 6.76
C PRO A 64 6.97 0.08 7.83
N ARG A 65 7.87 0.10 8.83
CA ARG A 65 7.87 -0.91 9.90
C ARG A 65 6.57 -0.91 10.69
N SER A 66 6.02 0.27 10.96
CA SER A 66 4.69 0.46 11.53
C SER A 66 3.59 -0.27 10.76
N PHE A 67 3.62 -0.23 9.43
CA PHE A 67 2.67 -0.96 8.59
C PHE A 67 2.89 -2.47 8.65
N LEU A 68 4.14 -2.92 8.69
CA LEU A 68 4.48 -4.33 8.89
C LEU A 68 3.97 -4.84 10.26
N TYR A 69 4.12 -4.05 11.31
CA TYR A 69 3.60 -4.36 12.64
C TYR A 69 2.08 -4.45 12.66
N LEU A 70 1.40 -3.51 12.00
CA LEU A 70 -0.06 -3.55 11.84
C LEU A 70 -0.50 -4.82 11.09
N MET A 71 0.20 -5.21 10.03
CA MET A 71 -0.11 -6.44 9.29
C MET A 71 0.11 -7.71 10.11
N MET A 72 1.18 -7.75 10.91
CA MET A 72 1.44 -8.87 11.84
C MET A 72 0.37 -8.94 12.95
N ALA A 73 -0.03 -7.78 13.50
CA ALA A 73 -1.07 -7.70 14.53
C ALA A 73 -2.46 -8.11 14.03
N ASN A 74 -2.77 -7.84 12.76
CA ASN A 74 -4.02 -8.27 12.12
C ASN A 74 -3.98 -9.73 11.64
N GLY A 75 -2.89 -10.47 11.90
CA GLY A 75 -2.76 -11.89 11.52
C GLY A 75 -2.68 -12.14 10.00
N GLU A 76 -2.43 -11.10 9.21
CA GLU A 76 -2.41 -11.19 7.74
C GLU A 76 -1.04 -11.64 7.19
N PHE A 77 -0.04 -11.82 8.07
CA PHE A 77 1.32 -12.13 7.68
C PHE A 77 2.06 -12.97 8.74
N SER A 78 2.69 -14.09 8.33
CA SER A 78 3.47 -14.98 9.19
C SER A 78 4.92 -15.11 8.68
N THR A 79 5.90 -14.86 9.53
CA THR A 79 7.34 -14.99 9.20
C THR A 79 7.90 -16.30 9.68
N ASN A 80 8.63 -17.01 8.82
CA ASN A 80 9.44 -18.16 9.22
C ASN A 80 10.75 -17.67 9.87
N SER A 81 11.42 -18.54 10.63
CA SER A 81 12.69 -18.26 11.34
C SER A 81 13.86 -17.82 10.45
N HIS A 82 13.74 -17.90 9.12
CA HIS A 82 14.75 -17.44 8.15
C HIS A 82 14.44 -16.06 7.52
N GLY A 83 13.40 -15.36 7.97
CA GLY A 83 13.06 -14.01 7.48
C GLY A 83 12.50 -13.97 6.05
N LEU A 84 12.23 -15.13 5.44
CA LEU A 84 11.60 -15.22 4.12
C LEU A 84 10.08 -15.06 4.26
N ILE A 85 9.55 -14.04 3.59
CA ILE A 85 8.14 -13.68 3.51
C ILE A 85 7.41 -14.72 2.65
N HIS A 86 6.60 -15.60 3.25
CA HIS A 86 5.70 -16.46 2.48
C HIS A 86 4.26 -16.00 2.65
N THR A 87 3.59 -15.65 1.55
CA THR A 87 2.16 -15.37 1.54
C THR A 87 1.41 -16.69 1.58
N THR A 88 0.94 -17.10 2.76
CA THR A 88 -0.06 -18.18 2.84
C THR A 88 -1.39 -17.63 2.32
N HIS A 89 -1.79 -18.06 1.12
CA HIS A 89 -3.17 -17.90 0.65
C HIS A 89 -4.09 -18.68 1.62
N ALA A 90 -4.70 -17.99 2.58
CA ALA A 90 -5.82 -18.54 3.33
C ALA A 90 -7.06 -18.40 2.44
N THR A 91 -7.51 -19.52 1.85
CA THR A 91 -8.81 -19.60 1.19
C THR A 91 -9.88 -19.51 2.28
N THR A 92 -10.38 -18.31 2.56
CA THR A 92 -11.51 -18.14 3.49
C THR A 92 -12.78 -18.64 2.80
N THR A 93 -13.23 -19.84 3.16
CA THR A 93 -14.59 -20.30 2.86
C THR A 93 -15.52 -19.56 3.81
N THR A 94 -16.30 -18.60 3.32
CA THR A 94 -17.41 -18.04 4.11
C THR A 94 -18.50 -19.10 4.18
N SER A 95 -18.56 -19.88 5.27
CA SER A 95 -19.76 -20.64 5.59
C SER A 95 -20.84 -19.65 6.03
N MET A 96 -21.94 -19.57 5.28
CA MET A 96 -23.12 -18.85 5.72
C MET A 96 -23.73 -19.62 6.89
N SER A 97 -23.83 -19.00 8.06
CA SER A 97 -24.66 -19.48 9.16
C SER A 97 -26.15 -19.24 8.81
N PRO A 98 -27.07 -20.16 9.15
CA PRO A 98 -28.50 -19.95 8.93
C PRO A 98 -29.03 -18.82 9.83
N VAL A 99 -29.83 -17.91 9.28
CA VAL A 99 -30.64 -16.98 10.08
C VAL A 99 -31.93 -17.70 10.46
N GLU A 100 -32.13 -17.83 11.77
CA GLU A 100 -33.29 -18.44 12.41
C GLU A 100 -34.61 -17.74 11.99
N GLY A 101 -35.65 -18.55 11.78
CA GLY A 101 -36.93 -18.13 11.22
C GLY A 101 -37.84 -17.36 12.18
N ARG A 102 -38.81 -16.68 11.55
CA ARG A 102 -40.14 -16.44 12.08
C ARG A 102 -41.16 -16.83 11.02
#